data_AF-A0A7S0GNF8-F1
#
_entry.id   AF-A0A7S0GNF8-F1
#
_cell.length_a   1.000
_cell.length_b   1.000
_cell.length_c   1.000
_cell.angle_alpha   90.00
_cell.angle_beta   90.00
_cell.angle_gamma   90.00
#
_symmetry.space_group_name_H-M   'P 1'
#
loop_
_entity.id
_entity.type
_entity.pdbx_description
1 polymer ?
#
loop_
_entity_poly.entity_id
_entity_poly.type
_entity_poly.pdbx_seq_one_letter_code
_entity_poly.pdbx_strand_id
1 'polypeptide(L)'
;CINEELYIEMAKLLVEDGYLAAGYDQISIDDCWESKTRDATGRLRPNATRFPSGIKALGDTIHALGARFGIYSDMGTHTCGGYPGSQGHEQIDAQTFAEWGVDYLKLDGCYNNQEGYVTGYPKMGRALEGSGRNITYSCSWPAYLGTNETAKNFSEFRRAGCHLWRNWDDISNTWESIVSIIDHWGDYSEVLQESGGPNSWNDMDMLIIGNDHYGKVLPSDNARAQMAIWSVCASPLFMSNDLRTVTDEY
;
A
#
# COMPACT_ATOMS: atom_id res chain seq x y z
N CYS A 1 -3.30 -15.32 10.40
CA CYS A 1 -1.94 -15.08 9.84
C CYS A 1 -2.11 -14.59 8.39
N ILE A 2 -1.06 -14.07 7.77
CA ILE A 2 -1.12 -13.64 6.35
C ILE A 2 -1.22 -14.89 5.46
N ASN A 3 -2.39 -15.17 4.89
CA ASN A 3 -2.66 -16.33 4.04
C ASN A 3 -3.78 -16.03 3.02
N GLU A 4 -3.96 -16.90 2.02
CA GLU A 4 -4.95 -16.69 0.95
C GLU A 4 -6.39 -16.63 1.46
N GLU A 5 -6.74 -17.43 2.47
CA GLU A 5 -8.08 -17.47 3.06
C GLU A 5 -8.47 -16.13 3.69
N LEU A 6 -7.53 -15.48 4.39
CA LEU A 6 -7.73 -14.16 4.97
C LEU A 6 -8.18 -13.15 3.90
N TYR A 7 -7.45 -13.06 2.79
CA TYR A 7 -7.75 -12.10 1.73
C TYR A 7 -9.07 -12.41 1.01
N ILE A 8 -9.39 -13.69 0.80
CA ILE A 8 -10.67 -14.11 0.23
C ILE A 8 -11.82 -13.75 1.18
N GLU A 9 -11.66 -13.98 2.48
CA GLU A 9 -12.66 -13.65 3.49
C GLU A 9 -12.91 -12.14 3.56
N MET A 10 -11.85 -11.32 3.61
CA MET A 10 -11.98 -9.86 3.58
C MET A 10 -12.64 -9.36 2.28
N ALA A 11 -12.29 -9.95 1.13
CA ALA A 11 -12.91 -9.59 -0.15
C ALA A 11 -14.42 -9.89 -0.18
N LYS A 12 -14.86 -11.00 0.44
CA LYS A 12 -16.29 -11.30 0.55
C LYS A 12 -17.01 -10.29 1.43
N LEU A 13 -16.42 -9.96 2.59
CA LEU A 13 -17.02 -8.99 3.52
C LEU A 13 -17.09 -7.59 2.92
N LEU A 14 -16.12 -7.19 2.08
CA LEU A 14 -16.24 -5.94 1.33
C LEU A 14 -17.54 -5.88 0.51
N VAL A 15 -17.94 -7.00 -0.10
CA VAL A 15 -19.16 -7.09 -0.90
C VAL A 15 -20.40 -7.23 -0.01
N GLU A 16 -20.38 -8.18 0.92
CA GLU A 16 -21.52 -8.57 1.76
C GLU A 16 -21.97 -7.44 2.70
N ASP A 17 -21.01 -6.71 3.27
CA ASP A 17 -21.28 -5.66 4.26
C ASP A 17 -21.33 -4.25 3.65
N GLY A 18 -21.28 -4.14 2.32
CA GLY A 18 -21.54 -2.90 1.59
C GLY A 18 -20.37 -1.93 1.45
N TYR A 19 -19.16 -2.29 1.90
CA TYR A 19 -17.95 -1.48 1.72
C TYR A 19 -17.63 -1.24 0.23
N LEU A 20 -17.78 -2.25 -0.61
CA LEU A 20 -17.60 -2.13 -2.06
C LEU A 20 -18.58 -1.12 -2.66
N ALA A 21 -19.84 -1.13 -2.21
CA ALA A 21 -20.85 -0.17 -2.64
C ALA A 21 -20.55 1.25 -2.12
N ALA A 22 -19.87 1.38 -0.98
CA ALA A 22 -19.38 2.65 -0.43
C ALA A 22 -18.09 3.16 -1.13
N GLY A 23 -17.47 2.35 -1.99
CA GLY A 23 -16.29 2.72 -2.78
C GLY A 23 -14.96 2.13 -2.31
N TYR A 24 -14.95 1.30 -1.27
CA TYR A 24 -13.77 0.50 -0.90
C TYR A 24 -13.64 -0.67 -1.85
N ASP A 25 -12.97 -0.45 -2.98
CA ASP A 25 -12.97 -1.35 -4.14
C ASP A 25 -11.74 -2.24 -4.24
N GLN A 26 -10.87 -2.28 -3.23
CA GLN A 26 -9.58 -2.95 -3.31
C GLN A 26 -9.23 -3.77 -2.06
N ILE A 27 -8.66 -4.96 -2.27
CA ILE A 27 -7.96 -5.73 -1.25
C ILE A 27 -6.47 -5.78 -1.61
N SER A 28 -5.62 -5.32 -0.71
CA SER A 28 -4.16 -5.30 -0.90
C SER A 28 -3.46 -6.25 0.06
N ILE A 29 -2.49 -7.01 -0.48
CA ILE A 29 -1.49 -7.73 0.30
C ILE A 29 -0.33 -6.76 0.60
N ASP A 30 0.11 -6.71 1.85
CA ASP A 30 1.32 -5.99 2.26
C ASP A 30 2.51 -6.96 2.39
N ASP A 31 3.57 -6.61 3.13
CA ASP A 31 4.76 -7.44 3.28
C ASP A 31 4.44 -8.87 3.80
N CYS A 32 5.44 -9.74 3.69
CA CYS A 32 5.42 -11.11 4.17
C CYS A 32 4.51 -12.06 3.40
N TRP A 33 4.24 -11.86 2.12
CA TRP A 33 3.49 -12.84 1.30
C TRP A 33 4.40 -13.81 0.56
N GLU A 34 5.63 -13.40 0.29
CA GLU A 34 6.61 -14.08 -0.52
C GLU A 34 7.14 -15.36 0.14
N SER A 35 7.63 -16.26 -0.70
CA SER A 35 8.65 -17.23 -0.32
C SER A 35 9.95 -16.50 0.03
N LYS A 36 10.79 -17.10 0.87
CA LYS A 36 12.13 -16.57 1.18
C LYS A 36 13.10 -16.61 0.00
N THR A 37 12.73 -17.26 -1.11
CA THR A 37 13.54 -17.32 -2.32
C THR A 37 12.70 -17.19 -3.59
N ARG A 38 13.26 -16.44 -4.55
CA ARG A 38 12.83 -16.40 -5.96
C ARG A 38 12.97 -17.79 -6.61
N ASP A 39 12.28 -18.01 -7.71
CA ASP A 39 12.45 -19.23 -8.50
C ASP A 39 13.75 -19.25 -9.32
N ALA A 40 13.98 -20.34 -10.05
CA ALA A 40 15.19 -20.52 -10.87
C ALA A 40 15.33 -19.50 -12.01
N THR A 41 14.25 -18.81 -12.38
CA THR A 41 14.24 -17.74 -13.39
C THR A 41 14.35 -16.34 -12.79
N GLY A 42 14.43 -16.24 -11.46
CA GLY A 42 14.49 -14.97 -10.74
C GLY A 42 13.13 -14.36 -10.44
N ARG A 43 12.01 -15.06 -10.70
CA ARG A 43 10.67 -14.53 -10.40
C ARG A 43 10.31 -14.66 -8.93
N LEU A 44 9.53 -13.70 -8.43
CA LEU A 44 8.89 -13.80 -7.13
C LEU A 44 7.94 -15.01 -7.09
N ARG A 45 7.83 -15.61 -5.91
CA ARG A 45 6.86 -16.68 -5.63
C ARG A 45 6.22 -16.42 -4.29
N PRO A 46 4.93 -16.71 -4.12
CA PRO A 46 4.31 -16.66 -2.81
C PRO A 46 4.80 -17.80 -1.91
N ASN A 47 4.58 -17.66 -0.61
CA ASN A 47 4.76 -18.76 0.32
C ASN A 47 3.73 -19.87 0.04
N ALA A 48 4.18 -21.03 -0.46
CA ALA A 48 3.31 -22.11 -0.92
C ALA A 48 2.44 -22.75 0.18
N THR A 49 2.79 -22.60 1.46
CA THR A 49 1.95 -23.09 2.57
C THR A 49 0.80 -22.12 2.87
N ARG A 50 1.04 -20.82 2.73
CA ARG A 50 0.05 -19.77 3.06
C ARG A 50 -0.79 -19.34 1.86
N PHE A 51 -0.26 -19.53 0.66
CA PHE A 51 -0.93 -19.25 -0.62
C PHE A 51 -0.80 -20.46 -1.56
N PRO A 52 -1.34 -21.64 -1.17
CA PRO A 52 -1.23 -22.86 -1.97
C PRO A 52 -1.80 -22.73 -3.38
N SER A 53 -2.79 -21.86 -3.60
CA SER A 53 -3.40 -21.62 -4.91
C SER A 53 -2.57 -20.67 -5.79
N GLY A 54 -1.64 -19.92 -5.19
CA GLY A 54 -0.81 -18.92 -5.85
C GLY A 54 -1.49 -17.57 -6.04
N ILE A 55 -0.69 -16.52 -6.27
CA ILE A 55 -1.17 -15.12 -6.32
C ILE A 55 -2.13 -14.86 -7.48
N LYS A 56 -1.88 -15.45 -8.66
CA LYS A 56 -2.81 -15.29 -9.78
C LYS A 56 -4.21 -15.79 -9.44
N ALA A 57 -4.33 -16.98 -8.84
CA ALA A 57 -5.63 -17.55 -8.49
C ALA A 57 -6.35 -16.72 -7.41
N LEU A 58 -5.59 -16.16 -6.48
CA LEU A 58 -6.11 -15.22 -5.49
C LEU A 58 -6.64 -13.94 -6.16
N GLY A 59 -5.86 -13.33 -7.06
CA GLY A 59 -6.29 -12.16 -7.84
C GLY A 59 -7.54 -12.44 -8.66
N ASP A 60 -7.57 -13.56 -9.40
CA ASP A 60 -8.75 -13.98 -10.18
C ASP A 60 -9.99 -14.16 -9.27
N THR A 61 -9.81 -14.67 -8.05
CA THR A 61 -10.91 -14.84 -7.07
C THR A 61 -11.42 -13.49 -6.57
N ILE A 62 -10.53 -12.55 -6.26
CA ILE A 62 -10.89 -11.20 -5.81
C ILE A 62 -11.61 -10.43 -6.93
N HIS A 63 -11.13 -10.53 -8.16
CA HIS A 63 -11.81 -9.95 -9.34
C HIS A 63 -13.19 -10.53 -9.57
N ALA A 64 -13.39 -11.84 -9.35
CA ALA A 64 -14.69 -12.49 -9.49
C ALA A 64 -15.72 -11.98 -8.46
N LEU A 65 -15.26 -11.45 -7.33
CA LEU A 65 -16.09 -10.77 -6.32
C LEU A 65 -16.36 -9.29 -6.67
N GLY A 66 -15.73 -8.76 -7.71
CA GLY A 66 -15.89 -7.37 -8.16
C GLY A 66 -14.93 -6.37 -7.51
N ALA A 67 -13.99 -6.84 -6.68
CA ALA A 67 -12.95 -6.01 -6.08
C ALA A 67 -11.64 -6.07 -6.90
N ARG A 68 -10.81 -5.04 -6.74
CA ARG A 68 -9.45 -4.92 -7.28
C ARG A 68 -8.45 -5.59 -6.35
N PHE A 69 -7.34 -6.05 -6.91
CA PHE A 69 -6.30 -6.77 -6.18
C PHE A 69 -4.98 -5.99 -6.13
N GLY A 70 -4.51 -5.67 -4.93
CA GLY A 70 -3.23 -5.02 -4.69
C GLY A 70 -2.16 -5.97 -4.14
N ILE A 71 -0.90 -5.67 -4.44
CA ILE A 71 0.27 -6.40 -3.93
C ILE A 71 1.34 -5.44 -3.42
N TYR A 72 2.29 -6.00 -2.69
CA TYR A 72 3.44 -5.30 -2.14
C TYR A 72 4.75 -5.85 -2.69
N SER A 73 5.73 -4.95 -2.84
CA SER A 73 7.15 -5.28 -2.95
C SER A 73 7.97 -4.14 -2.33
N ASP A 74 9.29 -4.22 -2.43
CA ASP A 74 10.22 -3.23 -1.90
C ASP A 74 11.25 -2.84 -2.97
N MET A 75 11.52 -1.55 -3.11
CA MET A 75 12.61 -1.01 -3.92
C MET A 75 13.95 -1.12 -3.18
N GLY A 76 14.32 -2.33 -2.80
CA GLY A 76 15.58 -2.66 -2.16
C GLY A 76 15.97 -4.11 -2.38
N THR A 77 17.07 -4.54 -1.75
CA THR A 77 17.52 -5.93 -1.87
C THR A 77 16.59 -6.91 -1.15
N HIS A 78 15.90 -6.44 -0.11
CA HIS A 78 14.93 -7.18 0.67
C HIS A 78 13.75 -6.27 1.02
N THR A 79 12.59 -6.85 1.29
CA THR A 79 11.49 -6.15 1.95
C THR A 79 11.82 -5.82 3.39
N CYS A 80 11.10 -4.89 4.02
CA CYS A 80 11.25 -4.61 5.46
C CYS A 80 11.11 -5.87 6.34
N GLY A 81 10.28 -6.85 5.95
CA GLY A 81 10.14 -8.18 6.57
C GLY A 81 11.22 -9.20 6.21
N GLY A 82 12.26 -8.79 5.47
CA GLY A 82 13.37 -9.63 5.05
C GLY A 82 13.00 -10.69 4.01
N TYR A 83 12.08 -10.38 3.10
CA TYR A 83 11.74 -11.20 1.92
C TYR A 83 12.46 -10.65 0.68
N PRO A 84 12.51 -11.36 -0.46
CA PRO A 84 13.21 -10.88 -1.65
C PRO A 84 12.64 -9.53 -2.16
N GLY A 85 13.45 -8.48 -2.21
CA GLY A 85 13.06 -7.18 -2.76
C GLY A 85 13.23 -7.09 -4.27
N SER A 86 12.72 -6.01 -4.89
CA SER A 86 12.67 -5.80 -6.34
C SER A 86 13.87 -5.08 -6.95
N GLN A 87 14.87 -4.66 -6.16
CA GLN A 87 16.06 -4.00 -6.71
C GLN A 87 16.77 -4.92 -7.73
N GLY A 88 16.98 -4.42 -8.95
CA GLY A 88 17.57 -5.18 -10.06
C GLY A 88 16.64 -6.21 -10.71
N HIS A 89 15.41 -6.34 -10.24
CA HIS A 89 14.38 -7.24 -10.75
C HIS A 89 13.13 -6.48 -11.22
N GLU A 90 13.22 -5.16 -11.40
CA GLU A 90 12.07 -4.29 -11.62
C GLU A 90 11.25 -4.72 -12.85
N GLN A 91 11.93 -5.07 -13.95
CA GLN A 91 11.27 -5.49 -15.18
C GLN A 91 10.55 -6.84 -15.04
N ILE A 92 11.20 -7.83 -14.41
CA ILE A 92 10.62 -9.17 -14.27
C ILE A 92 9.50 -9.18 -13.21
N ASP A 93 9.62 -8.38 -12.17
CA ASP A 93 8.61 -8.27 -11.12
C ASP A 93 7.37 -7.53 -11.64
N ALA A 94 7.53 -6.41 -12.35
CA ALA A 94 6.42 -5.72 -13.00
C ALA A 94 5.65 -6.63 -13.97
N GLN A 95 6.37 -7.39 -14.81
CA GLN A 95 5.76 -8.38 -15.69
C GLN A 95 5.06 -9.50 -14.91
N THR A 96 5.65 -9.95 -13.80
CA THR A 96 5.05 -10.97 -12.93
C THR A 96 3.74 -10.49 -12.32
N PHE A 97 3.69 -9.25 -11.82
CA PHE A 97 2.47 -8.65 -11.26
C PHE A 97 1.38 -8.49 -12.32
N ALA A 98 1.75 -8.04 -13.53
CA ALA A 98 0.82 -7.92 -14.64
C ALA A 98 0.22 -9.28 -15.05
N GLU A 99 1.03 -10.33 -15.15
CA GLU A 99 0.59 -11.70 -15.45
C GLU A 99 -0.30 -12.31 -14.37
N TRP A 100 -0.11 -11.89 -13.11
CA TRP A 100 -0.98 -12.29 -12.01
C TRP A 100 -2.27 -11.47 -11.91
N GLY A 101 -2.44 -10.44 -12.74
CA GLY A 101 -3.64 -9.60 -12.72
C GLY A 101 -3.65 -8.57 -11.59
N VAL A 102 -2.51 -8.19 -11.04
CA VAL A 102 -2.45 -7.15 -10.00
C VAL A 102 -2.94 -5.80 -10.55
N ASP A 103 -3.71 -5.05 -9.77
CA ASP A 103 -4.26 -3.73 -10.11
C ASP A 103 -3.58 -2.57 -9.37
N TYR A 104 -2.82 -2.89 -8.32
CA TYR A 104 -2.16 -1.93 -7.45
C TYR A 104 -0.86 -2.51 -6.90
N LEU A 105 0.23 -1.74 -6.96
CA LEU A 105 1.51 -2.07 -6.32
C LEU A 105 1.83 -1.01 -5.27
N LYS A 106 2.00 -1.42 -4.01
CA LYS A 106 2.80 -0.67 -3.03
C LYS A 106 4.25 -1.10 -3.19
N LEU A 107 5.14 -0.11 -3.35
CA LEU A 107 6.57 -0.35 -3.41
C LEU A 107 7.28 0.40 -2.28
N ASP A 108 7.80 -0.38 -1.34
CA ASP A 108 8.50 0.12 -0.18
C ASP A 108 9.96 0.49 -0.46
N GLY A 109 10.74 0.84 0.56
CA GLY A 109 12.13 1.27 0.38
C GLY A 109 13.13 0.73 1.39
N CYS A 110 12.84 -0.34 2.13
CA CYS A 110 13.84 -0.90 3.04
C CYS A 110 15.06 -1.45 2.27
N TYR A 111 16.20 -1.60 2.96
CA TYR A 111 17.41 -2.22 2.39
C TYR A 111 17.93 -1.59 1.08
N ASN A 112 17.75 -0.28 0.93
CA ASN A 112 18.33 0.54 -0.14
C ASN A 112 18.78 1.91 0.40
N ASN A 113 19.16 2.84 -0.48
CA ASN A 113 19.62 4.18 -0.13
C ASN A 113 19.10 5.24 -1.11
N GLN A 114 19.37 6.51 -0.81
CA GLN A 114 18.88 7.65 -1.60
C GLN A 114 19.26 7.58 -3.09
N GLU A 115 20.49 7.19 -3.41
CA GLU A 115 20.93 7.03 -4.81
C GLU A 115 20.18 5.89 -5.51
N GLY A 116 19.95 4.80 -4.79
CA GLY A 116 19.15 3.67 -5.24
C GLY A 116 17.71 4.07 -5.58
N TYR A 117 17.05 4.86 -4.73
CA TYR A 117 15.66 5.29 -4.95
C TYR A 117 15.49 6.15 -6.21
N VAL A 118 16.43 7.09 -6.44
CA VAL A 118 16.43 8.00 -7.60
C VAL A 118 16.41 7.23 -8.93
N THR A 119 16.97 6.01 -8.96
CA THR A 119 16.94 5.17 -10.16
C THR A 119 15.87 4.08 -10.10
N GLY A 120 15.65 3.49 -8.94
CA GLY A 120 14.80 2.32 -8.72
C GLY A 120 13.31 2.59 -8.91
N TYR A 121 12.78 3.60 -8.22
CA TYR A 121 11.35 3.95 -8.33
C TYR A 121 10.95 4.31 -9.77
N PRO A 122 11.71 5.13 -10.52
CA PRO A 122 11.42 5.37 -11.94
C PRO A 122 11.60 4.15 -12.84
N LYS A 123 12.53 3.22 -12.51
CA LYS A 123 12.68 1.97 -13.27
C LYS A 123 11.45 1.09 -13.11
N MET A 124 10.95 0.92 -11.88
CA MET A 124 9.72 0.17 -11.63
C MET A 124 8.52 0.83 -12.31
N GLY A 125 8.37 2.16 -12.23
CA GLY A 125 7.29 2.87 -12.93
C GLY A 125 7.26 2.62 -14.44
N ARG A 126 8.42 2.72 -15.12
CA ARG A 126 8.54 2.38 -16.54
C ARG A 126 8.28 0.90 -16.83
N ALA A 127 8.69 0.01 -15.92
CA ALA A 127 8.46 -1.42 -16.06
C ALA A 127 6.96 -1.76 -15.95
N LEU A 128 6.24 -1.13 -15.02
CA LEU A 128 4.79 -1.25 -14.87
C LEU A 128 4.06 -0.73 -16.12
N GLU A 129 4.42 0.46 -16.60
CA GLU A 129 3.88 1.01 -17.86
C GLU A 129 4.14 0.06 -19.05
N GLY A 130 5.37 -0.46 -19.15
CA GLY A 130 5.77 -1.39 -20.21
C GLY A 130 5.16 -2.79 -20.10
N SER A 131 4.53 -3.15 -18.97
CA SER A 131 3.89 -4.46 -18.78
C SER A 131 2.58 -4.62 -19.57
N GLY A 132 1.97 -3.51 -20.00
CA GLY A 132 0.71 -3.50 -20.73
C GLY A 132 -0.54 -3.66 -19.85
N ARG A 133 -0.40 -3.72 -18.52
CA ARG A 133 -1.51 -3.69 -17.55
C ARG A 133 -1.51 -2.36 -16.80
N ASN A 134 -2.69 -1.77 -16.60
CA ASN A 134 -2.82 -0.58 -15.75
C ASN A 134 -2.71 -0.98 -14.27
N ILE A 135 -1.58 -0.65 -13.64
CA ILE A 135 -1.30 -0.95 -12.24
C ILE A 135 -1.12 0.39 -11.51
N THR A 136 -1.99 0.69 -10.55
CA THR A 136 -1.84 1.85 -9.67
C THR A 136 -0.55 1.70 -8.86
N TYR A 137 0.30 2.71 -8.88
CA TYR A 137 1.65 2.63 -8.32
C TYR A 137 1.78 3.55 -7.09
N SER A 138 1.85 2.94 -5.91
CA SER A 138 2.07 3.60 -4.62
C SER A 138 3.54 3.51 -4.25
N CYS A 139 4.14 4.67 -3.99
CA CYS A 139 5.58 4.79 -3.76
C CYS A 139 5.87 5.22 -2.33
N SER A 140 6.60 4.42 -1.56
CA SER A 140 7.09 4.87 -0.25
C SER A 140 8.29 5.83 -0.33
N TRP A 141 8.79 6.13 -1.54
CA TRP A 141 10.00 6.90 -1.78
C TRP A 141 10.14 8.13 -0.87
N PRO A 142 9.13 9.03 -0.75
CA PRO A 142 9.31 10.27 0.01
C PRO A 142 9.53 10.05 1.51
N ALA A 143 8.94 8.99 2.10
CA ALA A 143 9.14 8.63 3.50
C ALA A 143 10.61 8.29 3.80
N TYR A 144 11.35 7.75 2.82
CA TYR A 144 12.77 7.42 2.96
C TYR A 144 13.74 8.58 2.65
N LEU A 145 13.23 9.79 2.38
CA LEU A 145 14.04 10.99 2.11
C LEU A 145 14.18 11.93 3.33
N GLY A 146 13.67 11.50 4.49
CA GLY A 146 13.68 12.29 5.73
C GLY A 146 12.43 13.14 5.90
N THR A 147 12.46 14.00 6.92
CA THR A 147 11.24 14.58 7.51
C THR A 147 10.81 15.90 6.90
N ASN A 148 11.72 16.62 6.25
CA ASN A 148 11.41 17.93 5.73
C ASN A 148 10.72 17.83 4.36
N GLU A 149 9.39 17.96 4.32
CA GLU A 149 8.61 17.91 3.07
C GLU A 149 9.03 19.01 2.08
N THR A 150 9.46 20.18 2.56
CA THR A 150 9.91 21.28 1.68
C THR A 150 11.20 20.95 0.91
N ALA A 151 11.95 19.95 1.35
CA ALA A 151 13.16 19.48 0.67
C ALA A 151 12.87 18.41 -0.40
N LYS A 152 11.65 17.87 -0.46
CA LYS A 152 11.29 16.76 -1.35
C LYS A 152 10.84 17.29 -2.72
N ASN A 153 11.28 16.63 -3.78
CA ASN A 153 10.91 16.98 -5.15
C ASN A 153 9.71 16.16 -5.63
N PHE A 154 8.49 16.57 -5.28
CA PHE A 154 7.27 15.85 -5.66
C PHE A 154 7.08 15.70 -7.17
N SER A 155 7.67 16.59 -7.99
CA SER A 155 7.65 16.44 -9.44
C SER A 155 8.41 15.19 -9.93
N GLU A 156 9.39 14.70 -9.17
CA GLU A 156 10.13 13.47 -9.49
C GLU A 156 9.29 12.22 -9.27
N PHE A 157 8.52 12.18 -8.19
CA PHE A 157 7.65 11.03 -7.90
C PHE A 157 6.56 10.90 -8.98
N ARG A 158 5.97 12.03 -9.41
CA ARG A 158 5.05 12.04 -10.55
C ARG A 158 5.70 11.57 -11.85
N ARG A 159 6.90 12.05 -12.17
CA ARG A 159 7.65 11.61 -13.36
C ARG A 159 8.08 10.15 -13.28
N ALA A 160 8.20 9.59 -12.09
CA ALA A 160 8.45 8.18 -11.85
C ALA A 160 7.20 7.31 -12.05
N GLY A 161 6.03 7.90 -12.28
CA GLY A 161 4.76 7.18 -12.47
C GLY A 161 4.01 6.88 -11.17
N CYS A 162 4.42 7.45 -10.04
CA CYS A 162 3.72 7.29 -8.76
C CYS A 162 2.35 7.97 -8.82
N HIS A 163 1.30 7.20 -8.55
CA HIS A 163 -0.08 7.69 -8.46
C HIS A 163 -0.41 8.23 -7.07
N LEU A 164 0.34 7.77 -6.07
CA LEU A 164 0.31 8.20 -4.69
C LEU A 164 1.65 7.89 -4.04
N TRP A 165 1.92 8.51 -2.90
CA TRP A 165 3.15 8.26 -2.15
C TRP A 165 3.00 8.47 -0.66
N ARG A 166 3.63 7.59 0.12
CA ARG A 166 3.76 7.76 1.57
C ARG A 166 4.76 8.89 1.84
N ASN A 167 4.29 9.94 2.52
CA ASN A 167 5.13 11.09 2.85
C ASN A 167 5.96 10.85 4.10
N TRP A 168 5.35 10.20 5.10
CA TRP A 168 5.82 10.24 6.48
C TRP A 168 5.73 8.89 7.18
N ASP A 169 6.03 8.89 8.48
CA ASP A 169 6.12 7.71 9.36
C ASP A 169 4.89 6.81 9.27
N ASP A 170 5.10 5.52 9.57
CA ASP A 170 4.04 4.53 9.64
C ASP A 170 3.05 4.83 10.77
N ILE A 171 1.77 4.70 10.46
CA ILE A 171 0.71 4.80 11.45
C ILE A 171 0.73 3.57 12.36
N SER A 172 0.53 3.82 13.66
CA SER A 172 0.34 2.80 14.68
C SER A 172 -1.06 2.90 15.26
N ASN A 173 -1.60 1.80 15.81
CA ASN A 173 -2.95 1.77 16.40
C ASN A 173 -3.03 2.53 17.76
N THR A 174 -2.71 3.82 17.75
CA THR A 174 -2.74 4.73 18.91
C THR A 174 -3.16 6.14 18.48
N TRP A 175 -3.78 6.88 19.40
CA TRP A 175 -4.18 8.26 19.12
C TRP A 175 -2.98 9.18 18.93
N GLU A 176 -1.89 8.93 19.66
CA GLU A 176 -0.64 9.68 19.57
C GLU A 176 -0.04 9.59 18.17
N SER A 177 -0.12 8.42 17.53
CA SER A 177 0.35 8.25 16.15
C SER A 177 -0.51 9.05 15.16
N ILE A 178 -1.84 8.97 15.27
CA ILE A 178 -2.75 9.79 14.46
C ILE A 178 -2.44 11.28 14.61
N VAL A 179 -2.32 11.79 15.83
CA VAL A 179 -2.02 13.20 16.10
C VAL A 179 -0.68 13.60 15.51
N SER A 180 0.37 12.78 15.66
CA SER A 180 1.69 13.11 15.10
C SER A 180 1.68 13.24 13.57
N ILE A 181 0.89 12.43 12.87
CA ILE A 181 0.71 12.52 11.42
C ILE A 181 -0.09 13.78 11.06
N ILE A 182 -1.15 14.10 11.81
CA ILE A 182 -1.93 15.33 11.61
C ILE A 182 -1.06 16.57 11.79
N ASP A 183 -0.25 16.60 12.85
CA ASP A 183 0.66 17.71 13.15
C ASP A 183 1.68 17.89 12.02
N HIS A 184 2.28 16.79 11.53
CA HIS A 184 3.19 16.82 10.37
C HIS A 184 2.51 17.40 9.12
N TRP A 185 1.26 17.00 8.84
CA TRP A 185 0.50 17.57 7.72
C TRP A 185 0.17 19.05 7.92
N GLY A 186 -0.08 19.48 9.16
CA GLY A 186 -0.30 20.88 9.51
C GLY A 186 0.96 21.72 9.28
N ASP A 187 2.10 21.26 9.76
CA ASP A 187 3.41 21.92 9.67
C ASP A 187 3.90 22.08 8.22
N TYR A 188 3.52 21.15 7.34
CA TYR A 188 3.90 21.15 5.92
C TYR A 188 2.72 21.39 4.96
N SER A 189 1.62 21.97 5.46
CA SER A 189 0.37 22.11 4.71
C SER A 189 0.52 22.79 3.35
N GLU A 190 1.32 23.87 3.24
CA GLU A 190 1.55 24.58 1.98
C GLU A 190 2.12 23.65 0.89
N VAL A 191 3.22 22.96 1.18
CA VAL A 191 3.89 22.11 0.18
C VAL A 191 3.09 20.83 -0.11
N LEU A 192 2.43 20.26 0.89
CA LEU A 192 1.61 19.05 0.71
C LEU A 192 0.33 19.34 -0.08
N GLN A 193 -0.31 20.50 0.14
CA GLN A 193 -1.48 20.90 -0.64
C GLN A 193 -1.12 21.13 -2.10
N GLU A 194 0.04 21.74 -2.38
CA GLU A 194 0.50 22.00 -3.76
C GLU A 194 0.99 20.73 -4.48
N SER A 195 1.49 19.74 -3.72
CA SER A 195 2.04 18.52 -4.32
C SER A 195 0.98 17.48 -4.68
N GLY A 196 -0.17 17.49 -4.01
CA GLY A 196 -1.27 16.55 -4.19
C GLY A 196 -2.28 16.96 -5.26
N GLY A 197 -2.84 15.99 -5.98
CA GLY A 197 -3.90 16.21 -6.96
C GLY A 197 -4.29 14.95 -7.74
N PRO A 198 -5.20 15.06 -8.73
CA PRO A 198 -5.62 13.91 -9.53
C PRO A 198 -4.44 13.12 -10.11
N ASN A 199 -4.43 11.81 -9.84
CA ASN A 199 -3.37 10.86 -10.20
C ASN A 199 -2.03 11.07 -9.46
N SER A 200 -2.02 11.77 -8.33
CA SER A 200 -0.81 12.14 -7.58
C SER A 200 -1.16 12.51 -6.14
N TRP A 201 -1.44 11.54 -5.28
CA TRP A 201 -1.95 11.78 -3.92
C TRP A 201 -0.87 11.67 -2.85
N ASN A 202 -0.89 12.60 -1.87
CA ASN A 202 -0.13 12.41 -0.63
C ASN A 202 -0.86 11.40 0.25
N ASP A 203 -0.11 10.48 0.85
CA ASP A 203 -0.66 9.36 1.62
C ASP A 203 -0.26 9.49 3.10
N MET A 204 -1.27 9.77 3.94
CA MET A 204 -1.20 9.85 5.40
C MET A 204 -1.14 8.47 6.08
N ASP A 205 -1.00 7.40 5.29
CA ASP A 205 -1.10 6.00 5.72
C ASP A 205 -2.54 5.57 6.04
N MET A 206 -2.69 4.32 6.47
CA MET A 206 -3.97 3.63 6.62
C MET A 206 -4.94 4.27 7.63
N LEU A 207 -6.24 4.07 7.41
CA LEU A 207 -7.27 4.19 8.44
C LEU A 207 -7.16 3.02 9.43
N ILE A 208 -7.09 3.34 10.72
CA ILE A 208 -7.03 2.36 11.82
C ILE A 208 -8.36 2.31 12.61
N ILE A 209 -9.43 2.81 11.99
CA ILE A 209 -10.80 2.81 12.50
C ILE A 209 -11.30 1.38 12.66
N GLY A 210 -11.87 1.06 13.82
CA GLY A 210 -12.38 -0.29 14.11
C GLY A 210 -11.30 -1.36 14.23
N ASN A 211 -10.02 -1.00 14.17
CA ASN A 211 -8.92 -1.93 14.39
C ASN A 211 -8.87 -2.35 15.86
N ASP A 212 -8.87 -3.66 16.12
CA ASP A 212 -8.87 -4.26 17.46
C ASP A 212 -7.52 -4.90 17.83
N HIS A 213 -6.43 -4.55 17.14
CA HIS A 213 -5.13 -5.18 17.30
C HIS A 213 -4.68 -5.16 18.77
N TYR A 214 -4.34 -6.34 19.28
CA TYR A 214 -4.04 -6.59 20.70
C TYR A 214 -5.14 -6.16 21.69
N GLY A 215 -6.41 -6.20 21.27
CA GLY A 215 -7.57 -5.82 22.06
C GLY A 215 -7.69 -4.32 22.30
N LYS A 216 -7.01 -3.49 21.50
CA LYS A 216 -7.06 -2.03 21.59
C LYS A 216 -7.89 -1.48 20.44
N VAL A 217 -9.05 -0.95 20.78
CA VAL A 217 -9.90 -0.21 19.84
C VAL A 217 -9.81 1.27 20.18
N LEU A 218 -9.55 2.11 19.19
CA LEU A 218 -9.58 3.57 19.36
C LEU A 218 -10.99 4.03 19.75
N PRO A 219 -11.15 4.99 20.67
CA PRO A 219 -12.46 5.60 20.95
C PRO A 219 -13.12 6.15 19.67
N SER A 220 -14.44 6.04 19.56
CA SER A 220 -15.18 6.43 18.35
C SER A 220 -15.03 7.90 17.97
N ASP A 221 -14.86 8.80 18.93
CA ASP A 221 -14.56 10.21 18.63
C ASP A 221 -13.18 10.38 17.96
N ASN A 222 -12.18 9.59 18.33
CA ASN A 222 -10.86 9.59 17.69
C ASN A 222 -10.94 9.00 16.27
N ALA A 223 -11.71 7.93 16.10
CA ALA A 223 -11.95 7.33 14.79
C ALA A 223 -12.64 8.31 13.82
N ARG A 224 -13.68 9.02 14.30
CA ARG A 224 -14.36 10.07 13.53
C ARG A 224 -13.41 11.21 13.16
N ALA A 225 -12.53 11.60 14.09
CA ALA A 225 -11.52 12.62 13.82
C ALA A 225 -10.54 12.18 12.72
N GLN A 226 -10.06 10.93 12.75
CA GLN A 226 -9.19 10.39 11.70
C GLN A 226 -9.89 10.43 10.33
N MET A 227 -11.11 9.89 10.25
CA MET A 227 -11.88 9.87 8.99
C MET A 227 -12.07 11.28 8.42
N ALA A 228 -12.46 12.24 9.28
CA ALA A 228 -12.69 13.62 8.86
C ALA A 228 -11.42 14.28 8.32
N ILE A 229 -10.29 14.11 9.01
CA ILE A 229 -9.04 14.77 8.63
C ILE A 229 -8.44 14.13 7.37
N TRP A 230 -8.41 12.79 7.26
CA TRP A 230 -7.95 12.11 6.05
C TRP A 230 -8.76 12.53 4.83
N SER A 231 -10.09 12.69 5.01
CA SER A 231 -10.99 13.16 3.94
C SER A 231 -10.69 14.60 3.52
N VAL A 232 -10.47 15.51 4.48
CA VAL A 232 -10.13 16.92 4.20
C VAL A 232 -8.77 17.04 3.51
N CYS A 233 -7.80 16.22 3.91
CA CYS A 233 -6.46 16.20 3.33
C CYS A 233 -6.38 15.44 1.99
N ALA A 234 -7.50 14.88 1.51
CA ALA A 234 -7.57 14.06 0.30
C ALA A 234 -6.57 12.88 0.30
N SER A 235 -6.37 12.27 1.47
CA SER A 235 -5.56 11.06 1.64
C SER A 235 -6.33 9.83 1.14
N PRO A 236 -5.64 8.79 0.63
CA PRO A 236 -6.27 7.50 0.39
C PRO A 236 -6.95 6.96 1.65
N LEU A 237 -8.11 6.32 1.47
CA LEU A 237 -8.89 5.72 2.55
C LEU A 237 -8.68 4.20 2.56
N PHE A 238 -7.45 3.75 2.85
CA PHE A 238 -7.16 2.33 3.02
C PHE A 238 -7.48 1.89 4.44
N MET A 239 -8.50 1.05 4.62
CA MET A 239 -8.79 0.45 5.92
C MET A 239 -7.78 -0.65 6.23
N SER A 240 -7.31 -0.66 7.48
CA SER A 240 -6.50 -1.76 8.03
C SER A 240 -7.09 -2.18 9.37
N ASN A 241 -8.13 -3.01 9.30
CA ASN A 241 -8.89 -3.55 10.41
C ASN A 241 -9.38 -4.97 10.07
N ASP A 242 -9.99 -5.65 11.03
CA ASP A 242 -10.60 -6.97 10.82
C ASP A 242 -12.11 -6.81 10.56
N LEU A 243 -12.50 -6.92 9.29
CA LEU A 243 -13.92 -6.76 8.90
C LEU A 243 -14.84 -7.82 9.52
N ARG A 244 -14.31 -8.91 10.06
CA ARG A 244 -15.12 -9.96 10.72
C ARG A 244 -15.59 -9.55 12.11
N THR A 245 -14.93 -8.56 12.72
CA THR A 245 -15.12 -8.19 14.12
C THR A 245 -15.38 -6.70 14.33
N VAL A 246 -15.31 -5.88 13.28
CA VAL A 246 -15.70 -4.47 13.34
C VAL A 246 -17.16 -4.34 13.77
N THR A 247 -17.43 -3.40 14.68
CA THR A 247 -18.77 -3.19 15.24
C THR A 247 -19.47 -2.03 14.55
N ASP A 248 -20.81 -2.01 14.57
CA ASP A 248 -21.64 -0.95 13.97
C ASP A 248 -21.29 0.50 14.39
N GLU A 249 -20.53 0.68 15.48
CA GLU A 249 -20.09 2.01 15.94
C GLU A 249 -19.00 2.63 15.04
N TYR A 250 -18.20 1.79 14.36
CA TYR A 250 -17.02 2.17 13.58
C TYR A 250 -17.23 1.93 12.08
#